data_AF-A0A5N0E5L2-F1
#
_entry.id   AF-A0A5N0E5L2-F1
#
_cell.length_a   1.000
_cell.length_b   1.000
_cell.length_c   1.000
_cell.angle_alpha   90.00
_cell.angle_beta   90.00
_cell.angle_gamma   90.00
#
_symmetry.space_group_name_H-M   'P 1'
#
loop_
_entity.id
_entity.type
_entity.pdbx_description
1 polymer ?
#
loop_
_entity_poly.entity_id
_entity_poly.type
_entity_poly.pdbx_seq_one_letter_code
_entity_poly.pdbx_strand_id
1 'polypeptide(L)'
;MEPNIIRSVLLGIALGAGMFAALFVWGEYDPWNTLAGHLAKRRLTPGERAELERLNLERRARDTLYHALSEQDQRERDEHAALVAAGFNPDLLNTPEQVHSPRDLDLAGLVAEIEHAEHSYRHADHTLLYPHREALFQEFTRRNGWQARARLSRTDQLRLDIAFDRVVTTRNQPFDDADAPITTAYGSYPHPGFTGPDPAGRGTEIEG
;
A
#
# COMPACT_ATOMS: atom_id res chain seq x y z
N MET A 1 29.23 -3.06 40.55
CA MET A 1 27.79 -3.29 40.32
C MET A 1 27.49 -4.72 40.71
N GLU A 2 26.66 -4.94 41.72
CA GLU A 2 26.42 -6.27 42.30
C GLU A 2 25.54 -7.15 41.38
N PRO A 3 25.94 -8.41 41.10
CA PRO A 3 25.19 -9.33 40.24
C PRO A 3 23.88 -9.86 40.86
N ASN A 4 23.60 -9.57 42.14
CA ASN A 4 22.39 -10.04 42.82
C ASN A 4 21.14 -9.20 42.52
N ILE A 5 21.31 -7.91 42.17
CA ILE A 5 20.20 -7.00 41.90
C ILE A 5 19.49 -7.35 40.58
N ILE A 6 20.25 -7.84 39.59
CA ILE A 6 19.73 -8.19 38.25
C ILE A 6 18.80 -9.41 38.32
N ARG A 7 19.11 -10.41 39.17
CA ARG A 7 18.27 -11.60 39.35
C ARG A 7 16.94 -11.30 40.04
N SER A 8 16.91 -10.42 41.04
CA SER A 8 15.67 -10.02 41.72
C SER A 8 14.75 -9.19 40.82
N VAL A 9 15.31 -8.34 39.96
CA VAL A 9 14.54 -7.55 39.00
C VAL A 9 13.94 -8.44 37.91
N LEU A 10 14.70 -9.42 37.40
CA LEU A 10 14.19 -10.40 36.43
C LEU A 10 13.10 -11.31 37.00
N LEU A 11 13.21 -11.73 38.27
CA LEU A 11 12.14 -12.49 38.94
C LEU A 11 10.89 -11.64 39.18
N GLY A 12 11.05 -10.37 39.55
CA GLY A 12 9.94 -9.43 39.70
C GLY A 12 9.18 -9.16 38.40
N ILE A 13 9.89 -9.05 37.27
CA ILE A 13 9.29 -8.84 35.94
C ILE A 13 8.57 -10.11 35.47
N ALA A 14 9.15 -11.31 35.67
CA ALA A 14 8.51 -12.57 35.29
C ALA A 14 7.24 -12.87 36.09
N LEU A 15 7.25 -12.58 37.40
CA LEU A 15 6.06 -12.71 38.26
C LEU A 15 4.99 -11.67 37.91
N GLY A 16 5.39 -10.43 37.59
CA GLY A 16 4.47 -9.39 37.12
C GLY A 16 3.78 -9.77 35.80
N ALA A 17 4.54 -10.20 34.80
CA ALA A 17 4.00 -10.63 33.51
C ALA A 17 3.07 -11.85 33.62
N GLY A 18 3.39 -12.82 34.49
CA GLY A 18 2.53 -13.98 34.75
C GLY A 18 1.19 -13.61 35.39
N MET A 19 1.19 -12.62 36.29
CA MET A 19 -0.04 -12.13 36.94
C MET A 19 -0.94 -11.36 35.96
N PHE A 20 -0.36 -10.58 35.04
CA PHE A 20 -1.12 -9.91 33.98
C PHE A 20 -1.68 -10.89 32.94
N ALA A 21 -0.92 -11.92 32.55
CA ALA A 21 -1.43 -12.98 31.67
C ALA A 21 -2.58 -13.75 32.34
N ALA A 22 -2.46 -14.08 33.63
CA ALA A 22 -3.53 -14.74 34.39
C ALA A 22 -4.78 -13.85 34.54
N LEU A 23 -4.62 -12.54 34.74
CA LEU A 23 -5.74 -11.59 34.80
C LEU A 23 -6.42 -11.39 33.43
N PHE A 24 -5.66 -11.38 32.34
CA PHE A 24 -6.22 -11.34 30.99
C PHE A 24 -7.04 -12.59 30.67
N VAL A 25 -6.48 -13.77 30.98
CA VAL A 25 -7.19 -15.05 30.84
C VAL A 25 -8.46 -15.06 31.71
N TRP A 26 -8.45 -14.43 32.89
CA TRP A 26 -9.63 -14.38 33.76
C TRP A 26 -10.68 -13.35 33.29
N GLY A 27 -10.28 -12.27 32.61
CA GLY A 27 -11.19 -11.31 32.01
C GLY A 27 -11.95 -11.85 30.80
N GLU A 28 -11.34 -12.78 30.04
CA GLU A 28 -11.96 -13.46 28.91
C GLU A 28 -12.71 -14.74 29.32
N TYR A 29 -12.32 -15.37 30.43
CA TYR A 29 -12.96 -16.58 30.93
C TYR A 29 -14.08 -16.23 31.92
N ASP A 30 -15.31 -16.10 31.42
CA ASP A 30 -16.49 -15.99 32.27
C ASP A 30 -16.91 -17.39 32.77
N PRO A 31 -16.61 -17.73 34.04
CA PRO A 31 -16.87 -19.05 34.61
C PRO A 31 -18.37 -19.34 34.72
N TRP A 32 -19.22 -18.29 34.77
CA TRP A 32 -20.66 -18.44 34.88
C TRP A 32 -21.29 -18.77 33.53
N ASN A 33 -20.80 -18.19 32.43
CA ASN A 33 -21.25 -18.53 31.08
C ASN A 33 -20.85 -19.96 30.68
N THR A 34 -19.65 -20.41 31.07
CA THR A 34 -19.21 -21.80 30.83
C THR A 34 -20.02 -22.82 31.65
N LEU A 35 -20.30 -22.54 32.93
CA LEU A 35 -21.20 -23.33 33.76
C LEU A 35 -22.64 -23.36 33.23
N ALA A 36 -23.17 -22.20 32.82
CA ALA A 36 -24.50 -22.09 32.21
C ALA A 36 -24.58 -22.92 30.91
N GLY A 37 -23.55 -22.88 30.06
CA GLY A 37 -23.44 -23.72 28.88
C GLY A 37 -23.42 -25.22 29.19
N HIS A 38 -22.74 -25.64 30.26
CA HIS A 38 -22.74 -27.04 30.70
C HIS A 38 -24.08 -27.49 31.29
N LEU A 39 -24.75 -26.66 32.08
CA LEU A 39 -26.07 -26.95 32.62
C LEU A 39 -27.15 -26.98 31.53
N ALA A 40 -27.08 -26.07 30.56
CA ALA A 40 -27.95 -26.07 29.39
C ALA A 40 -27.80 -27.37 28.58
N LYS A 41 -26.56 -27.79 28.30
CA LYS A 41 -26.28 -29.05 27.58
C LYS A 41 -26.83 -30.30 28.28
N ARG A 42 -26.84 -30.32 29.62
CA ARG A 42 -27.44 -31.43 30.39
C ARG A 42 -28.97 -31.49 30.26
N ARG A 43 -29.64 -30.36 30.03
CA ARG A 43 -31.10 -30.29 29.84
C ARG A 43 -31.55 -30.60 28.41
N LEU A 44 -30.64 -30.60 27.44
CA LEU A 44 -30.95 -30.93 26.05
C LEU A 44 -31.34 -32.40 25.89
N THR A 45 -32.38 -32.63 25.09
CA THR A 45 -32.77 -33.95 24.60
C THR A 45 -31.69 -34.54 23.68
N PRO A 46 -31.68 -35.87 23.46
CA PRO A 46 -30.70 -36.51 22.57
C PRO A 46 -30.68 -35.91 21.14
N GLY A 47 -31.84 -35.53 20.60
CA GLY A 47 -31.94 -34.91 19.27
C GLY A 47 -31.34 -33.50 19.23
N GLU A 48 -31.57 -32.68 20.25
CA GLU A 48 -30.98 -31.34 20.34
C GLU A 48 -29.46 -31.38 20.54
N ARG A 49 -28.93 -32.40 21.23
CA ARG A 49 -27.48 -32.61 21.35
C ARG A 49 -26.85 -32.95 20.00
N ALA A 50 -27.46 -33.83 19.23
CA ALA A 50 -26.98 -34.18 17.88
C ALA A 50 -26.98 -32.97 16.94
N GLU A 51 -28.02 -32.13 17.01
CA GLU A 51 -28.09 -30.90 16.21
C GLU A 51 -27.02 -29.87 16.63
N LEU A 52 -26.79 -29.72 17.94
CA LEU A 52 -25.76 -28.82 18.48
C LEU A 52 -24.35 -29.31 18.11
N GLU A 53 -24.12 -30.62 18.09
CA GLU A 53 -22.88 -31.23 17.58
C GLU A 53 -22.70 -30.97 16.08
N ARG A 54 -23.76 -31.12 15.27
CA ARG A 54 -23.72 -30.79 13.83
C ARG A 54 -23.34 -29.33 13.62
N LEU A 55 -24.00 -28.39 14.31
CA LEU A 55 -23.72 -26.96 14.20
C LEU A 55 -22.30 -26.61 14.66
N ASN A 56 -21.79 -27.25 15.72
CA ASN A 56 -20.41 -27.04 16.16
C ASN A 56 -19.39 -27.55 15.14
N LEU A 57 -19.65 -28.69 14.51
CA LEU A 57 -18.79 -29.23 13.45
C LEU A 57 -18.78 -28.31 12.22
N GLU A 58 -19.96 -27.86 11.77
CA GLU A 58 -20.09 -26.90 10.68
C GLU A 58 -19.37 -25.57 10.98
N ARG A 59 -19.52 -25.06 12.21
CA ARG A 59 -18.82 -23.85 12.65
C ARG A 59 -17.31 -24.04 12.64
N ARG A 60 -16.79 -25.12 13.22
CA ARG A 60 -15.34 -25.41 13.21
C ARG A 60 -14.80 -25.54 11.79
N ALA A 61 -15.52 -26.23 10.90
CA ALA A 61 -15.10 -26.36 9.51
C ALA A 61 -14.99 -24.98 8.83
N ARG A 62 -15.98 -24.11 9.08
CA ARG A 62 -15.99 -22.74 8.56
C ARG A 62 -14.87 -21.88 9.15
N ASP A 63 -14.66 -21.97 10.46
CA ASP A 63 -13.61 -21.23 11.16
C ASP A 63 -12.21 -21.65 10.66
N THR A 64 -11.99 -22.95 10.42
CA THR A 64 -10.74 -23.45 9.81
C THR A 64 -10.53 -22.88 8.40
N LEU A 65 -11.58 -22.85 7.57
CA LEU A 65 -11.50 -22.26 6.23
C LEU A 65 -11.18 -20.77 6.28
N TYR A 66 -11.84 -20.01 7.16
CA TYR A 66 -11.55 -18.58 7.32
C TYR A 66 -10.15 -18.32 7.86
N HIS A 67 -9.68 -19.15 8.80
CA HIS A 67 -8.30 -19.06 9.27
C HIS A 67 -7.30 -19.28 8.14
N ALA A 68 -7.48 -20.35 7.35
CA ALA A 68 -6.61 -20.63 6.20
C ALA A 68 -6.61 -19.49 5.18
N LEU A 69 -7.79 -18.92 4.87
CA LEU A 69 -7.90 -17.76 3.98
C LEU A 69 -7.17 -16.54 4.56
N SER A 70 -7.35 -16.26 5.86
CA SER A 70 -6.70 -15.12 6.51
C SER A 70 -5.17 -15.23 6.54
N GLU A 71 -4.64 -16.45 6.69
CA GLU A 71 -3.20 -16.70 6.62
C GLU A 71 -2.67 -16.49 5.20
N GLN A 72 -3.42 -16.92 4.19
CA GLN A 72 -3.04 -16.69 2.80
C GLN A 72 -3.04 -15.19 2.47
N ASP A 73 -4.13 -14.48 2.80
CA ASP A 73 -4.23 -13.03 2.62
C ASP A 73 -3.07 -12.29 3.32
N GLN A 74 -2.65 -12.77 4.50
CA GLN A 74 -1.53 -12.18 5.23
C GLN A 74 -0.19 -12.40 4.50
N ARG A 75 0.06 -13.61 3.98
CA ARG A 75 1.26 -13.90 3.19
C ARG A 75 1.33 -13.04 1.93
N GLU A 76 0.22 -12.93 1.20
CA GLU A 76 0.14 -12.09 -0.01
C GLU A 76 0.43 -10.61 0.31
N ARG A 77 -0.05 -10.11 1.45
CA ARG A 77 0.27 -8.75 1.92
C ARG A 77 1.74 -8.56 2.26
N ASP A 78 2.35 -9.55 2.89
CA ASP A 78 3.76 -9.50 3.29
C ASP A 78 4.68 -9.59 2.06
N GLU A 79 4.35 -10.43 1.09
CA GLU A 79 5.02 -10.51 -0.21
C GLU A 79 4.91 -9.20 -0.98
N HIS A 80 3.71 -8.63 -1.07
CA HIS A 80 3.50 -7.33 -1.72
C HIS A 80 4.27 -6.21 -1.00
N ALA A 81 4.33 -6.23 0.33
CA ALA A 81 5.11 -5.25 1.08
C ALA A 81 6.62 -5.37 0.81
N ALA A 82 7.14 -6.59 0.62
CA ALA A 82 8.52 -6.81 0.25
C ALA A 82 8.83 -6.30 -1.16
N LEU A 83 7.93 -6.49 -2.12
CA LEU A 83 8.06 -5.94 -3.48
C LEU A 83 8.10 -4.40 -3.48
N VAL A 84 7.21 -3.76 -2.71
CA VAL A 84 7.22 -2.29 -2.52
C VAL A 84 8.55 -1.83 -1.93
N ALA A 85 9.02 -2.50 -0.88
CA ALA A 85 10.28 -2.14 -0.24
C ALA A 85 11.49 -2.32 -1.17
N ALA A 86 11.49 -3.35 -2.02
CA ALA A 86 12.55 -3.59 -2.99
C ALA A 86 12.56 -2.56 -4.14
N GLY A 87 11.39 -2.07 -4.54
CA GLY A 87 11.27 -1.01 -5.56
C GLY A 87 11.63 0.38 -5.05
N PHE A 88 11.58 0.60 -3.73
CA PHE A 88 11.85 1.89 -3.12
C PHE A 88 13.35 2.17 -3.00
N ASN A 89 13.80 3.25 -3.63
CA ASN A 89 15.14 3.79 -3.47
C ASN A 89 15.12 5.11 -2.66
N PRO A 90 15.70 5.16 -1.45
CA PRO A 90 15.71 6.36 -0.62
C PRO A 90 16.60 7.48 -1.17
N ASP A 91 17.60 7.16 -2.01
CA ASP A 91 18.52 8.15 -2.59
C ASP A 91 17.84 9.02 -3.66
N LEU A 92 16.64 8.63 -4.11
CA LEU A 92 15.85 9.36 -5.09
C LEU A 92 14.86 10.36 -4.45
N LEU A 93 14.80 10.39 -3.12
CA LEU A 93 13.92 11.31 -2.41
C LEU A 93 14.46 12.73 -2.47
N ASN A 94 13.56 13.68 -2.65
CA ASN A 94 13.89 15.11 -2.55
C ASN A 94 13.78 15.63 -1.11
N THR A 95 13.38 14.76 -0.17
CA THR A 95 13.20 15.09 1.24
C THR A 95 14.54 15.00 2.01
N PRO A 96 14.88 15.98 2.87
CA PRO A 96 16.14 15.98 3.64
C PRO A 96 16.16 14.97 4.82
N GLU A 97 15.06 14.29 5.08
CA GLU A 97 14.90 13.34 6.18
C GLU A 97 15.35 11.93 5.78
N GLN A 98 15.98 11.19 6.69
CA GLN A 98 16.35 9.80 6.44
C GLN A 98 15.10 8.92 6.47
N VAL A 99 14.62 8.59 5.28
CA VAL A 99 13.46 7.72 5.05
C VAL A 99 13.99 6.38 4.55
N HIS A 100 13.61 5.29 5.22
CA HIS A 100 14.06 3.94 4.85
C HIS A 100 12.95 3.13 4.16
N SER A 101 11.70 3.56 4.31
CA SER A 101 10.52 2.95 3.69
C SER A 101 9.55 4.01 3.18
N PRO A 102 8.77 3.73 2.11
CA PRO A 102 7.63 4.58 1.73
C PRO A 102 6.63 4.80 2.88
N ARG A 103 6.60 3.87 3.84
CA ARG A 103 5.72 3.93 5.01
C ARG A 103 6.07 5.05 5.99
N ASP A 104 7.33 5.49 6.00
CA ASP A 104 7.81 6.50 6.94
C ASP A 104 7.41 7.91 6.48
N LEU A 105 7.08 8.08 5.20
CA LEU A 105 6.59 9.34 4.65
C LEU A 105 5.19 9.65 5.19
N ASP A 106 4.94 10.90 5.57
CA ASP A 106 3.58 11.38 5.83
C ASP A 106 2.78 11.49 4.51
N LEU A 107 1.48 11.80 4.59
CA LEU A 107 0.65 11.86 3.38
C LEU A 107 1.10 12.98 2.43
N ALA A 108 1.53 14.13 2.97
CA ALA A 108 1.95 15.28 2.16
C ALA A 108 3.27 15.00 1.43
N GLY A 109 4.27 14.47 2.14
CA GLY A 109 5.55 14.04 1.60
C GLY A 109 5.38 12.92 0.58
N LEU A 110 4.55 11.91 0.86
CA LEU A 110 4.26 10.83 -0.10
C LEU A 110 3.69 11.37 -1.42
N VAL A 111 2.73 12.30 -1.36
CA VAL A 111 2.14 12.89 -2.57
C VAL A 111 3.16 13.74 -3.33
N ALA A 112 3.93 14.57 -2.62
CA ALA A 112 4.96 15.40 -3.23
C ALA A 112 6.05 14.57 -3.91
N GLU A 113 6.48 13.47 -3.30
CA GLU A 113 7.48 12.56 -3.88
C GLU A 113 6.89 11.77 -5.06
N ILE A 114 5.61 11.40 -5.04
CA ILE A 114 4.95 10.81 -6.23
C ILE A 114 4.94 11.82 -7.38
N GLU A 115 4.58 13.09 -7.12
CA GLU A 115 4.58 14.13 -8.14
C GLU A 115 5.99 14.35 -8.71
N HIS A 116 7.00 14.38 -7.85
CA HIS A 116 8.40 14.51 -8.25
C HIS A 116 8.90 13.30 -9.04
N ALA A 117 8.59 12.08 -8.60
CA ALA A 117 9.02 10.86 -9.25
C ALA A 117 8.35 10.67 -10.62
N GLU A 118 7.07 11.00 -10.77
CA GLU A 118 6.38 10.97 -12.07
C GLU A 118 6.92 12.03 -13.02
N HIS A 119 7.21 13.25 -12.53
CA HIS A 119 7.85 14.28 -13.34
C HIS A 119 9.26 13.84 -13.78
N SER A 120 10.09 13.39 -12.85
CA SER A 120 11.45 12.92 -13.14
C SER A 120 11.43 11.73 -14.09
N TYR A 121 10.48 10.80 -13.93
CA TYR A 121 10.32 9.65 -14.81
C TYR A 121 10.08 10.07 -16.26
N ARG A 122 9.48 11.23 -16.53
CA ARG A 122 9.28 11.72 -17.91
C ARG A 122 10.52 12.34 -18.53
N HIS A 123 11.48 12.80 -17.72
CA HIS A 123 12.59 13.63 -18.18
C HIS A 123 13.98 13.01 -17.90
N ALA A 124 14.04 11.86 -17.22
CA ALA A 124 15.29 11.21 -16.80
C ALA A 124 15.29 9.70 -17.10
N ASP A 125 16.19 8.94 -16.47
CA ASP A 125 16.33 7.50 -16.71
C ASP A 125 15.13 6.70 -16.17
N HIS A 126 14.32 6.18 -17.09
CA HIS A 126 13.11 5.42 -16.79
C HIS A 126 13.41 4.13 -16.00
N THR A 127 14.60 3.53 -16.18
CA THR A 127 14.91 2.21 -15.61
C THR A 127 15.05 2.27 -14.08
N LEU A 128 15.62 3.35 -13.56
CA LEU A 128 15.80 3.56 -12.13
C LEU A 128 14.53 4.13 -11.46
N LEU A 129 13.79 4.99 -12.18
CA LEU A 129 12.64 5.71 -11.63
C LEU A 129 11.36 4.88 -11.64
N TYR A 130 11.22 3.92 -12.56
CA TYR A 130 10.03 3.09 -12.66
C TYR A 130 9.72 2.27 -11.40
N PRO A 131 10.68 1.52 -10.80
CA PRO A 131 10.41 0.76 -9.57
C PRO A 131 10.08 1.67 -8.39
N HIS A 132 10.75 2.83 -8.30
CA HIS A 132 10.58 3.77 -7.19
C HIS A 132 9.21 4.46 -7.22
N ARG A 133 8.80 5.01 -8.37
CA ARG A 133 7.48 5.64 -8.48
C ARG A 133 6.35 4.65 -8.19
N GLU A 134 6.53 3.39 -8.59
CA GLU A 134 5.52 2.37 -8.43
C GLU A 134 5.43 1.92 -6.96
N ALA A 135 6.56 1.83 -6.25
CA ALA A 135 6.58 1.61 -4.80
C ALA A 135 5.85 2.73 -4.04
N LEU A 136 6.09 4.00 -4.39
CA LEU A 136 5.39 5.14 -3.78
C LEU A 136 3.88 5.09 -4.06
N PHE A 137 3.49 4.82 -5.31
CA PHE A 137 2.08 4.73 -5.71
C PHE A 137 1.34 3.56 -5.05
N GLN A 138 2.00 2.42 -4.90
CA GLN A 138 1.45 1.26 -4.20
C GLN A 138 1.24 1.55 -2.71
N GLU A 139 2.17 2.25 -2.07
CA GLU A 139 2.00 2.71 -0.68
C GLU A 139 0.83 3.70 -0.56
N PHE A 140 0.68 4.64 -1.51
CA PHE A 140 -0.46 5.54 -1.55
C PHE A 140 -1.79 4.77 -1.72
N THR A 141 -1.84 3.81 -2.62
CA THR A 141 -3.01 2.95 -2.85
C THR A 141 -3.37 2.14 -1.61
N ARG A 142 -2.38 1.63 -0.87
CA ARG A 142 -2.58 0.94 0.42
C ARG A 142 -3.24 1.86 1.44
N ARG A 143 -2.81 3.13 1.53
CA ARG A 143 -3.39 4.14 2.43
C ARG A 143 -4.80 4.58 2.00
N ASN A 144 -5.08 4.55 0.71
CA ASN A 144 -6.40 4.83 0.13
C ASN A 144 -7.35 3.60 0.07
N GLY A 145 -6.89 2.43 0.52
CA GLY A 145 -7.72 1.22 0.58
C GLY A 145 -8.91 1.38 1.55
N TRP A 146 -10.00 0.67 1.28
CA TRP A 146 -11.23 0.78 2.08
C TRP A 146 -11.00 0.47 3.56
N GLN A 147 -10.12 -0.50 3.89
CA GLN A 147 -9.80 -0.84 5.27
C GLN A 147 -9.10 0.31 6.01
N ALA A 148 -8.21 1.03 5.31
CA ALA A 148 -7.52 2.18 5.86
C ALA A 148 -8.48 3.35 6.04
N ARG A 149 -9.30 3.65 5.02
CA ARG A 149 -10.30 4.73 5.04
C ARG A 149 -11.34 4.56 6.14
N ALA A 150 -11.76 3.33 6.43
CA ALA A 150 -12.73 3.04 7.48
C ALA A 150 -12.28 3.47 8.90
N ARG A 151 -10.96 3.66 9.10
CA ARG A 151 -10.38 4.07 10.39
C ARG A 151 -10.09 5.57 10.48
N LEU A 152 -10.23 6.30 9.37
CA LEU A 152 -9.89 7.72 9.31
C LEU A 152 -11.04 8.61 9.77
N SER A 153 -10.69 9.77 10.33
CA SER A 153 -11.65 10.84 10.56
C SER A 153 -12.18 11.39 9.23
N ARG A 154 -13.35 12.04 9.23
CA ARG A 154 -13.92 12.66 8.02
C ARG A 154 -12.98 13.71 7.41
N THR A 155 -12.27 14.47 8.24
CA THR A 155 -11.30 15.47 7.77
C THR A 155 -10.10 14.82 7.09
N ASP A 156 -9.62 13.68 7.59
CA ASP A 156 -8.48 12.97 6.98
C ASP A 156 -8.89 12.25 5.69
N GLN A 157 -10.14 11.77 5.62
CA GLN A 157 -10.70 11.25 4.36
C GLN A 157 -10.72 12.33 3.26
N LEU A 158 -11.16 13.55 3.59
CA LEU A 158 -11.16 14.66 2.62
C LEU A 158 -9.74 15.04 2.16
N ARG A 159 -8.76 15.04 3.07
CA ARG A 159 -7.35 15.25 2.72
C ARG A 159 -6.85 14.16 1.76
N LEU A 160 -7.24 12.91 2.02
CA LEU A 160 -6.89 11.77 1.19
C LEU A 160 -7.56 11.84 -0.20
N ASP A 161 -8.81 12.30 -0.28
CA ASP A 161 -9.52 12.50 -1.55
C ASP A 161 -8.84 13.58 -2.40
N ILE A 162 -8.47 14.72 -1.80
CA ILE A 162 -7.71 15.77 -2.50
C ILE A 162 -6.34 15.25 -2.97
N ALA A 163 -5.66 14.47 -2.11
CA ALA A 163 -4.41 13.81 -2.48
C ALA A 163 -4.59 12.81 -3.63
N PHE A 164 -5.69 12.07 -3.65
CA PHE A 164 -6.01 11.12 -4.71
C PHE A 164 -6.18 11.82 -6.05
N ASP A 165 -6.95 12.90 -6.09
CA ASP A 165 -7.12 13.69 -7.31
C ASP A 165 -5.78 14.20 -7.85
N ARG A 166 -4.90 14.69 -6.97
CA ARG A 166 -3.53 15.14 -7.35
C ARG A 166 -2.67 14.02 -7.91
N VAL A 167 -2.62 12.88 -7.24
CA VAL A 167 -1.82 11.72 -7.67
C VAL A 167 -2.32 11.18 -9.01
N VAL A 168 -3.63 11.04 -9.18
CA VAL A 168 -4.25 10.58 -10.43
C VAL A 168 -3.99 11.56 -11.56
N THR A 169 -4.18 12.86 -11.32
CA THR A 169 -3.90 13.91 -12.31
C THR A 169 -2.45 13.84 -12.77
N THR A 170 -1.53 13.69 -11.82
CA THR A 170 -0.09 13.66 -12.11
C THR A 170 0.29 12.41 -12.89
N ARG A 171 -0.23 11.22 -12.56
CA ARG A 171 0.04 9.99 -13.33
C ARG A 171 -0.52 10.03 -14.74
N ASN A 172 -1.65 10.68 -14.94
CA ASN A 172 -2.34 10.74 -16.23
C ASN A 172 -1.86 11.88 -17.14
N GLN A 173 -0.93 12.72 -16.69
CA GLN A 173 -0.33 13.73 -17.55
C GLN A 173 0.41 13.04 -18.71
N PRO A 174 0.26 13.56 -19.95
CA PRO A 174 0.94 13.02 -21.12
C PRO A 174 2.46 13.15 -20.98
N PHE A 175 3.20 12.33 -21.72
CA PHE A 175 4.64 12.56 -21.92
C PHE A 175 4.78 13.77 -22.84
N ASP A 176 5.52 14.78 -22.39
CA ASP A 176 5.87 15.91 -23.24
C ASP A 176 6.92 15.45 -24.26
N ASP A 177 6.46 14.99 -25.44
CA ASP A 177 7.32 14.71 -26.60
C ASP A 177 7.89 16.00 -27.25
N ALA A 178 7.83 17.14 -26.55
CA ALA A 178 8.15 18.47 -27.09
C ALA A 178 9.66 18.76 -27.25
N ASP A 179 10.53 17.90 -26.73
CA ASP A 179 11.99 18.02 -26.85
C ASP A 179 12.64 16.84 -27.60
N ALA A 180 11.93 16.22 -28.55
CA ALA A 180 12.66 15.63 -29.66
C ALA A 180 13.23 16.82 -30.45
N PRO A 181 14.57 17.06 -30.47
CA PRO A 181 15.10 17.96 -31.47
C PRO A 181 14.63 17.39 -32.80
N ILE A 182 13.87 18.18 -33.57
CA ILE A 182 13.74 17.94 -34.99
C ILE A 182 15.17 18.04 -35.49
N THR A 183 15.89 16.92 -35.53
CA THR A 183 17.09 16.77 -36.34
C THR A 183 16.62 16.97 -37.76
N THR A 184 16.62 18.22 -38.19
CA THR A 184 16.93 18.58 -39.57
C THR A 184 18.33 18.05 -39.83
N ALA A 185 18.41 16.74 -40.06
CA ALA A 185 19.58 16.11 -40.63
C ALA A 185 19.75 16.71 -42.04
N TYR A 186 20.48 17.81 -42.09
CA TYR A 186 21.26 18.18 -43.25
C TYR A 186 22.09 16.96 -43.65
N GLY A 187 21.76 16.37 -44.80
CA GLY A 187 22.68 15.50 -45.52
C GLY A 187 22.23 14.04 -45.66
N SER A 188 21.82 13.72 -46.89
CA SER A 188 21.92 12.41 -47.54
C SER A 188 20.85 11.38 -47.20
N TYR A 189 19.78 11.33 -48.00
CA TYR A 189 19.57 10.30 -49.04
C TYR A 189 18.40 10.73 -49.96
N PRO A 190 18.53 10.65 -51.29
CA PRO A 190 17.46 11.03 -52.22
C PRO A 190 16.48 9.87 -52.36
N HIS A 191 15.25 10.04 -51.91
CA HIS A 191 14.14 9.23 -52.40
C HIS A 191 13.48 9.97 -53.59
N PRO A 192 13.47 9.40 -54.80
CA PRO A 192 12.73 9.97 -55.91
C PRO A 192 11.26 9.57 -55.78
N GLY A 193 10.34 10.53 -55.95
CA GLY A 193 8.96 10.18 -56.32
C GLY A 193 7.82 10.75 -55.49
N PHE A 194 7.94 11.94 -54.90
CA PHE A 194 6.75 12.67 -54.46
C PHE A 194 6.74 14.11 -54.99
N THR A 195 6.19 14.28 -56.20
CA THR A 195 5.71 15.56 -56.72
C THR A 195 4.30 15.81 -56.21
N GLY A 196 4.19 16.46 -55.05
CA GLY A 196 2.95 17.09 -54.58
C GLY A 196 2.68 18.40 -55.33
N PRO A 197 1.42 18.87 -55.37
CA PRO A 197 0.98 19.89 -56.31
C PRO A 197 1.58 21.27 -56.02
N ASP A 198 2.10 21.92 -57.06
CA ASP A 198 2.55 23.32 -57.06
C ASP A 198 1.44 24.24 -56.55
N PRO A 199 1.67 25.02 -55.47
CA PRO A 199 0.84 26.19 -55.21
C PRO A 199 1.28 27.31 -56.15
N ALA A 200 0.77 27.30 -57.37
CA ALA A 200 0.70 28.51 -58.18
C ALA A 200 -0.20 29.52 -57.44
N GLY A 201 0.39 30.57 -56.86
CA GLY A 201 -0.41 31.55 -56.13
C GLY A 201 0.31 32.74 -55.50
N ARG A 202 0.73 33.69 -56.35
CA ARG A 202 0.76 35.15 -56.12
C ARG A 202 1.75 35.75 -55.11
N GLY A 203 2.60 36.63 -55.66
CA GLY A 203 2.93 37.89 -55.00
C GLY A 203 4.38 38.30 -55.15
N THR A 204 4.75 38.89 -56.29
CA THR A 204 5.93 39.78 -56.35
C THR A 204 5.53 41.04 -57.10
N GLU A 205 5.10 42.04 -56.35
CA GLU A 205 5.51 43.43 -56.61
C GLU A 205 7.03 43.48 -56.48
N ILE A 206 7.73 43.94 -57.52
CA ILE A 206 9.04 44.57 -57.34
C ILE A 206 9.11 45.75 -58.32
N GLU A 207 9.23 46.92 -57.73
CA GLU A 207 9.60 48.20 -58.33
C GLU A 207 10.96 48.13 -59.04
N GLY A 208 11.10 48.86 -60.15
CA GLY A 208 12.39 49.07 -60.83
C GLY A 208 12.23 49.34 -62.32
#